data_AF-A0A0B6D7A0-F1
#
_entry.id   AF-A0A0B6D7A0-F1
#
_cell.length_a   1.000
_cell.length_b   1.000
_cell.length_c   1.000
_cell.angle_alpha   90.00
_cell.angle_beta   90.00
_cell.angle_gamma   90.00
#
_symmetry.space_group_name_H-M   'P 1'
#
loop_
_entity.id
_entity.type
_entity.pdbx_description
1 polymer ?
#
loop_
_entity_poly.entity_id
_entity_poly.type
_entity_poly.pdbx_seq_one_letter_code
_entity_poly.pdbx_strand_id
1 'polypeptide(L)'
;MIRKSVLVENQEIKDLLFVIKQHYTSDNRNTIQDVSLNHVVNRVYKDDVRKYIADRWHALETKVGHQVTLLENNYNKSIINKLYKKSRDLNFVIRTRPDDSSRDLHDSIKKVSNIDIVIREFSFS
;
A
#
# COMPACT_ATOMS: atom_id res chain seq x y z
N MET A 1 -4.28 15.45 9.77
CA MET A 1 -4.08 13.99 9.87
C MET A 1 -4.98 13.33 8.85
N ILE A 2 -4.58 12.20 8.27
CA ILE A 2 -5.40 11.44 7.32
C ILE A 2 -5.69 10.06 7.90
N ARG A 3 -6.94 9.59 7.76
CA ARG A 3 -7.31 8.22 8.12
C ARG A 3 -7.37 7.36 6.87
N LYS A 4 -6.98 6.09 6.99
CA LYS A 4 -6.99 5.12 5.89
C LYS A 4 -7.42 3.75 6.39
N SER A 5 -8.17 3.04 5.56
CA SER A 5 -8.49 1.63 5.73
C SER A 5 -7.31 0.81 5.18
N VAL A 6 -6.45 0.36 6.08
CA VAL A 6 -5.17 -0.29 5.77
C VAL A 6 -5.36 -1.81 5.79
N LEU A 7 -4.90 -2.49 4.73
CA LEU A 7 -4.81 -3.95 4.73
C LEU A 7 -3.75 -4.40 5.73
N VAL A 8 -4.11 -5.28 6.65
CA VAL A 8 -3.16 -5.86 7.61
C VAL A 8 -2.23 -6.82 6.88
N GLU A 9 -0.93 -6.68 7.13
CA GLU A 9 0.11 -7.47 6.48
C GLU A 9 0.04 -8.97 6.83
N ASN A 10 -0.52 -9.77 5.91
CA ASN A 10 -0.27 -11.21 5.85
C ASN A 10 0.97 -11.52 4.98
N GLN A 11 1.34 -12.80 4.82
CA GLN A 11 2.56 -13.16 4.07
C GLN A 11 2.53 -12.67 2.61
N GLU A 12 1.40 -12.84 1.93
CA GLU A 12 1.23 -12.39 0.54
C GLU A 12 1.42 -10.88 0.38
N ILE A 13 0.86 -10.09 1.29
CA ILE A 13 0.99 -8.63 1.31
C ILE A 13 2.44 -8.25 1.60
N LYS A 14 3.10 -8.92 2.57
CA LYS A 14 4.52 -8.69 2.90
C LYS A 14 5.43 -8.95 1.72
N ASP A 15 5.21 -10.05 1.00
CA ASP A 15 6.02 -10.42 -0.16
C ASP A 15 5.87 -9.40 -1.29
N LEU A 16 4.64 -8.95 -1.56
CA LEU A 16 4.40 -7.92 -2.57
C LEU A 16 5.03 -6.57 -2.17
N LEU A 17 4.84 -6.13 -0.92
CA LEU A 17 5.47 -4.92 -0.40
C LEU A 17 6.99 -5.01 -0.43
N PHE A 18 7.57 -6.18 -0.16
CA PHE A 18 9.01 -6.41 -0.22
C PHE A 18 9.53 -6.18 -1.64
N VAL A 19 8.90 -6.80 -2.65
CA VAL A 19 9.30 -6.63 -4.05
C VAL A 19 9.17 -5.17 -4.49
N ILE A 20 8.07 -4.51 -4.14
CA ILE A 20 7.88 -3.07 -4.41
C ILE A 20 9.02 -2.26 -3.75
N LYS A 21 9.32 -2.46 -2.47
CA LYS A 21 10.38 -1.73 -1.75
C LYS A 21 11.75 -1.84 -2.44
N GLN A 22 12.07 -2.98 -3.04
CA GLN A 22 13.35 -3.19 -3.72
C GLN A 22 13.44 -2.47 -5.08
N HIS A 23 12.36 -2.52 -5.86
CA HIS A 23 12.41 -2.20 -7.29
C HIS A 23 11.73 -0.88 -7.69
N TYR A 24 10.79 -0.40 -6.89
CA TYR A 24 10.06 0.83 -7.19
C TYR A 24 10.85 2.05 -6.73
N THR A 25 10.96 3.07 -7.58
CA THR A 25 11.57 4.36 -7.25
C THR A 25 10.50 5.42 -7.07
N SER A 26 10.23 5.80 -5.82
CA SER A 26 9.28 6.86 -5.48
C SER A 26 9.84 8.24 -5.87
N ASP A 27 9.01 9.08 -6.48
CA ASP A 27 9.28 10.51 -6.69
C ASP A 27 8.59 11.40 -5.64
N ASN A 28 7.78 10.80 -4.77
CA ASN A 28 7.10 11.47 -3.68
C ASN A 28 8.08 11.90 -2.58
N ARG A 29 8.33 13.22 -2.52
CA ARG A 29 9.21 13.83 -1.53
C ARG A 29 8.40 14.49 -0.43
N ASN A 30 8.58 14.03 0.80
CA ASN A 30 8.11 14.69 2.01
C ASN A 30 6.57 14.84 2.09
N THR A 31 5.82 13.87 1.56
CA THR A 31 4.36 13.82 1.72
C THR A 31 3.90 12.42 2.08
N ILE A 32 2.61 12.32 2.39
CA ILE A 32 1.88 11.06 2.48
C ILE A 32 0.93 11.01 1.28
N GLN A 33 1.04 9.99 0.43
CA GLN A 33 0.31 9.93 -0.83
C GLN A 33 -0.20 8.52 -1.13
N ASP A 34 -1.41 8.42 -1.68
CA ASP A 34 -1.90 7.20 -2.31
C ASP A 34 -1.43 7.17 -3.77
N VAL A 35 -0.70 6.12 -4.16
CA VAL A 35 -0.28 5.90 -5.54
C VAL A 35 -0.98 4.68 -6.13
N SER A 36 -1.33 4.78 -7.42
CA SER A 36 -1.99 3.70 -8.15
C SER A 36 -0.99 2.64 -8.62
N LEU A 37 -1.48 1.46 -9.00
CA LEU A 37 -0.68 0.42 -9.63
C LEU A 37 0.13 0.96 -10.82
N ASN A 38 -0.52 1.68 -11.74
CA ASN A 38 0.11 2.27 -12.92
C ASN A 38 1.28 3.20 -12.55
N HIS A 39 1.13 3.99 -11.49
CA HIS A 39 2.20 4.84 -11.00
C HIS A 39 3.42 4.01 -10.54
N VAL A 40 3.18 2.92 -9.81
CA VAL A 40 4.22 2.02 -9.28
C VAL A 40 4.92 1.28 -10.41
N VAL A 41 4.19 0.60 -11.30
CA VAL A 41 4.79 -0.21 -12.37
C VAL A 41 5.57 0.61 -13.38
N ASN A 42 5.14 1.85 -13.69
CA ASN A 42 5.87 2.75 -14.59
C ASN A 42 7.21 3.22 -14.01
N ARG A 43 7.45 3.01 -12.71
CA ARG A 43 8.69 3.39 -11.99
C ARG A 43 9.51 2.17 -11.56
N VAL A 44 9.24 1.01 -12.15
CA VAL A 44 10.01 -0.22 -12.00
C VAL A 44 10.69 -0.51 -13.33
N TYR A 45 12.02 -0.60 -13.33
CA TYR A 45 12.80 -0.74 -14.57
C TYR A 45 12.69 -2.14 -15.20
N LYS A 46 12.62 -3.20 -14.39
CA LYS A 46 12.65 -4.59 -14.86
C LYS A 46 11.25 -5.10 -15.24
N ASP A 47 11.08 -5.58 -16.47
CA ASP A 47 9.79 -5.98 -17.06
C ASP A 47 9.13 -7.16 -16.34
N ASP A 48 9.92 -8.17 -15.98
CA ASP A 48 9.49 -9.32 -15.19
C ASP A 48 8.95 -8.89 -13.82
N VAL A 49 9.63 -7.94 -13.17
CA VAL A 49 9.18 -7.37 -11.90
C VAL A 49 7.92 -6.52 -12.06
N ARG A 50 7.81 -5.73 -13.15
CA ARG A 50 6.58 -4.99 -13.48
C ARG A 50 5.38 -5.92 -13.58
N LYS A 51 5.54 -7.00 -14.34
CA LYS A 51 4.52 -8.02 -14.53
C LYS A 51 4.15 -8.70 -13.21
N TYR A 52 5.15 -9.10 -12.43
CA TYR A 52 4.92 -9.70 -11.11
C TYR A 52 4.11 -8.76 -10.19
N ILE A 53 4.49 -7.48 -10.09
CA ILE A 53 3.78 -6.50 -9.26
C ILE A 53 2.34 -6.35 -9.74
N ALA A 54 2.11 -6.19 -11.05
CA ALA A 54 0.77 -6.04 -11.61
C ALA A 54 -0.11 -7.26 -11.34
N ASP A 55 0.39 -8.46 -11.61
CA ASP A 55 -0.35 -9.71 -11.42
C ASP A 55 -0.74 -9.91 -9.95
N ARG A 56 0.21 -9.71 -9.02
CA ARG A 56 -0.03 -9.85 -7.57
C ARG A 56 -0.95 -8.77 -7.02
N TRP A 57 -0.84 -7.54 -7.52
CA TRP A 57 -1.73 -6.45 -7.12
C TRP A 57 -3.16 -6.69 -7.60
N HIS A 58 -3.36 -7.11 -8.85
CA HIS A 58 -4.70 -7.44 -9.35
C HIS A 58 -5.31 -8.64 -8.62
N ALA A 59 -4.50 -9.65 -8.28
CA ALA A 59 -4.96 -10.75 -7.44
C ALA A 59 -5.41 -10.27 -6.05
N LEU A 60 -4.68 -9.31 -5.46
CA LEU A 60 -5.05 -8.68 -4.18
C LEU A 60 -6.36 -7.89 -4.30
N GLU A 61 -6.52 -7.05 -5.33
CA GLU A 61 -7.77 -6.33 -5.60
C GLU A 61 -8.95 -7.28 -5.81
N THR A 62 -8.74 -8.37 -6.53
CA THR A 62 -9.75 -9.40 -6.78
C THR A 62 -10.18 -10.08 -5.48
N LYS A 63 -9.23 -10.45 -4.61
CA LYS A 63 -9.53 -11.07 -3.31
C LYS A 63 -10.31 -10.15 -2.40
N VAL A 64 -9.91 -8.89 -2.35
CA VAL A 64 -10.51 -7.87 -1.47
C VAL A 64 -11.86 -7.39 -2.04
N GLY A 65 -12.06 -7.45 -3.37
CA GLY A 65 -13.27 -6.95 -4.04
C GLY A 65 -13.33 -5.42 -4.16
N HIS A 66 -12.23 -4.73 -3.87
CA HIS A 66 -12.13 -3.27 -3.91
C HIS A 66 -10.84 -2.82 -4.57
N GLN A 67 -10.84 -1.59 -5.09
CA GLN A 67 -9.63 -0.94 -5.57
C GLN A 67 -8.62 -0.79 -4.43
N VAL A 68 -7.38 -1.17 -4.71
CA VAL A 68 -6.25 -1.08 -3.78
C VAL A 68 -5.27 -0.03 -4.28
N THR A 69 -4.84 0.86 -3.39
CA THR A 69 -3.74 1.81 -3.62
C THR A 69 -2.58 1.54 -2.66
N LEU A 70 -1.39 2.01 -3.02
CA LEU A 70 -0.24 1.98 -2.14
C LEU A 70 -0.12 3.33 -1.44
N LEU A 71 -0.25 3.34 -0.11
CA LEU A 71 0.01 4.51 0.71
C LEU A 71 1.52 4.62 0.92
N GLU A 72 2.12 5.65 0.36
CA GLU A 72 3.49 6.04 0.62
C GLU A 72 3.54 7.04 1.77
N ASN A 73 4.19 6.66 2.87
CA ASN A 73 4.51 7.59 3.95
C ASN A 73 6.01 7.93 3.92
N ASN A 74 6.32 9.02 3.21
CA ASN A 74 7.67 9.57 3.06
C ASN A 74 7.89 10.86 3.88
N TYR A 75 6.91 11.25 4.71
CA TYR A 75 6.98 12.41 5.58
C TYR A 75 8.01 12.22 6.70
N ASN A 76 8.77 13.26 7.05
CA ASN A 76 9.76 13.28 8.14
C ASN A 76 10.86 12.19 8.15
N LYS A 77 11.08 11.46 7.04
CA LYS A 77 12.25 10.57 6.93
C LYS A 77 13.50 11.37 6.64
N SER A 78 14.53 11.19 7.46
CA SER A 78 15.85 11.81 7.26
C SER A 78 16.35 11.56 5.83
N ILE A 79 17.03 12.53 5.25
CA ILE A 79 17.62 12.43 3.89
C ILE A 79 18.48 11.16 3.77
N ILE A 80 19.16 10.79 4.86
CA ILE A 80 19.96 9.57 5.01
C ILE A 80 19.10 8.31 4.86
N ASN A 81 17.95 8.21 5.54
CA ASN A 81 17.03 7.06 5.40
C ASN A 81 16.41 6.97 3.99
N LYS A 82 16.21 8.12 3.33
CA LYS A 82 15.73 8.19 1.93
C LYS A 82 16.76 7.62 0.94
N LEU A 83 18.05 7.86 1.18
CA LEU A 83 19.17 7.36 0.36
C LEU A 83 19.44 5.86 0.54
N TYR A 84 19.36 5.34 1.77
CA TYR A 84 19.68 3.94 2.06
C TYR A 84 18.52 2.95 1.85
N LYS A 85 17.38 3.39 1.28
CA LYS A 85 16.13 2.60 1.14
C LYS A 85 15.67 1.90 2.44
N LYS A 86 16.22 2.27 3.60
CA LYS A 86 15.87 1.65 4.90
C LYS A 86 14.47 2.12 5.29
N SER A 87 13.55 1.16 5.23
CA SER A 87 12.13 1.21 5.59
C SER A 87 11.34 2.40 5.01
N ARG A 88 11.07 2.38 3.70
CA ARG A 88 9.87 3.08 3.20
C ARG A 88 8.66 2.50 3.93
N ASP A 89 7.81 3.38 4.45
CA ASP A 89 6.60 2.97 5.18
C ASP A 89 5.52 2.95 4.10
N LEU A 90 5.31 1.75 3.58
CA LEU A 90 4.41 1.46 2.49
C LEU A 90 3.33 0.55 3.05
N ASN A 91 2.08 0.94 2.85
CA ASN A 91 0.94 0.15 3.26
C ASN A 91 -0.01 0.03 2.07
N PHE A 92 -0.63 -1.13 1.89
CA PHE A 92 -1.77 -1.21 0.99
C PHE A 92 -3.02 -0.69 1.69
N VAL A 93 -3.79 0.12 0.98
CA VAL A 93 -5.03 0.69 1.48
C VAL A 93 -6.15 0.45 0.48
N ILE A 94 -7.36 0.30 1.00
CA ILE A 94 -8.57 0.20 0.17
C ILE A 94 -9.27 1.53 0.14
N ARG A 95 -9.89 1.85 -1.00
CA ARG A 95 -10.64 3.11 -1.17
C ARG A 95 -12.04 3.00 -0.56
N THR A 96 -12.12 2.91 0.76
CA THR A 96 -13.36 2.98 1.55
C THR A 96 -13.39 4.22 2.44
N ARG A 97 -14.53 4.53 3.06
CA ARG A 97 -14.60 5.60 4.08
C ARG A 97 -13.91 5.09 5.36
N PRO A 98 -12.84 5.73 5.84
CA PRO A 98 -12.06 5.20 6.96
C PRO A 98 -12.65 5.66 8.31
N ASP A 99 -13.90 5.29 8.56
CA ASP A 99 -14.65 5.59 9.79
C ASP A 99 -15.50 4.38 10.24
N ASP A 100 -16.21 4.54 11.36
CA ASP A 100 -16.97 3.46 11.99
C ASP A 100 -18.09 2.88 11.11
N SER A 101 -18.55 3.60 10.09
CA SER A 101 -19.55 3.09 9.14
C SER A 101 -19.00 1.98 8.23
N SER A 102 -17.68 1.81 8.17
CA SER A 102 -17.04 0.78 7.34
C SER A 102 -16.72 -0.52 8.09
N ARG A 103 -17.07 -0.65 9.38
CA ARG A 103 -16.77 -1.88 10.14
C ARG A 103 -17.41 -3.11 9.52
N ASP A 104 -18.71 -3.07 9.22
CA ASP A 104 -19.42 -4.18 8.59
C ASP A 104 -18.83 -4.55 7.22
N LEU A 105 -18.39 -3.54 6.47
CA LEU A 105 -17.70 -3.74 5.19
C LEU A 105 -16.35 -4.43 5.40
N HIS A 106 -15.55 -3.97 6.36
CA HIS A 106 -14.25 -4.55 6.68
C HIS A 106 -14.39 -6.02 7.15
N ASP A 107 -15.39 -6.31 7.99
CA ASP A 107 -15.68 -7.67 8.44
C ASP A 107 -16.14 -8.57 7.30
N SER A 108 -16.98 -8.04 6.39
CA SER A 108 -17.38 -8.75 5.18
C SER A 108 -16.18 -9.08 4.29
N ILE A 109 -15.28 -8.11 4.07
CA ILE A 109 -14.05 -8.33 3.30
C ILE A 109 -13.16 -9.37 3.99
N LYS A 110 -12.95 -9.27 5.30
CA LYS A 110 -12.15 -10.25 6.07
C LYS A 110 -12.72 -11.66 5.94
N LYS A 111 -14.03 -11.81 6.00
CA LYS A 111 -14.72 -13.10 5.87
C LYS A 111 -14.49 -13.76 4.50
N VAL A 112 -14.48 -12.99 3.41
CA VAL A 112 -14.32 -13.53 2.04
C VAL A 112 -12.88 -13.65 1.60
N SER A 113 -12.02 -12.73 2.01
CA SER A 113 -10.64 -12.60 1.53
C SER A 113 -9.60 -13.17 2.50
N ASN A 114 -9.98 -13.39 3.76
CA ASN A 114 -9.07 -13.67 4.88
C ASN A 114 -7.98 -12.59 5.08
N ILE A 115 -8.27 -11.35 4.66
CA ILE A 115 -7.41 -10.18 4.85
C ILE A 115 -8.11 -9.23 5.81
N ASP A 116 -7.45 -8.94 6.93
CA ASP A 116 -7.96 -8.00 7.92
C ASP A 116 -7.72 -6.55 7.48
N ILE A 117 -8.59 -5.64 7.92
CA ILE A 117 -8.52 -4.21 7.57
C ILE A 117 -8.64 -3.40 8.84
N VAL A 118 -7.69 -2.49 9.05
CA VAL A 118 -7.65 -1.60 10.21
C VAL A 118 -7.68 -0.15 9.78
N ILE A 119 -8.44 0.68 10.50
CA ILE A 119 -8.39 2.13 10.30
C ILE A 119 -7.14 2.65 11.02
N ARG A 120 -6.23 3.27 10.28
CA ARG A 120 -5.03 3.92 10.82
C ARG A 120 -5.03 5.40 10.52
N GLU A 121 -4.46 6.17 11.44
CA GLU A 121 -4.28 7.60 11.30
C GLU A 121 -2.82 7.93 11.02
N PHE A 122 -2.58 8.80 10.04
CA PHE A 122 -1.26 9.25 9.62
C PHE A 122 -1.17 10.76 9.77
N SER A 123 -0.09 11.25 10.38
CA SER A 123 0.13 12.66 10.66
C SER A 123 1.30 13.22 9.85
N PHE A 124 1.18 14.52 9.51
CA PHE A 124 2.25 15.32 8.94
C PHE A 124 3.03 16.05 10.06
N SER A 125 3.25 15.39 11.19
CA SER A 125 3.90 15.98 12.38
C SER A 125 5.33 15.48 12.54
#